data_AF-A0A920HHB7-F1
#
_entry.id   AF-A0A920HHB7-F1
#
_cell.length_a   1.000
_cell.length_b   1.000
_cell.length_c   1.000
_cell.angle_alpha   90.00
_cell.angle_beta   90.00
_cell.angle_gamma   90.00
#
_symmetry.space_group_name_H-M   'P 1'
#
loop_
_entity.id
_entity.type
_entity.pdbx_description
1 polymer ?
#
loop_
_entity_poly.entity_id
_entity_poly.type
_entity_poly.pdbx_seq_one_letter_code
_entity_poly.pdbx_strand_id
1 'polypeptide(L)'
;MNKKIGIIGGGQLGKMILDETNKMGIPVSILDPSIDSPCSNLSHNFIQGDFKDYDTILNFGLKHDIISYEIEHINVDALDELTRRGVQSCLHQKY
;
A
#
# COMPACT_ATOMS: atom_id res chain seq x y z
N MET A 1 11.20 7.04 16.32
CA MET A 1 11.16 5.98 15.29
C MET A 1 10.27 6.47 14.17
N ASN A 2 10.76 6.50 12.92
CA ASN A 2 9.95 6.86 11.76
C ASN A 2 9.34 5.56 11.21
N LYS A 3 8.02 5.39 11.33
CA LYS A 3 7.35 4.22 10.76
C LYS A 3 7.34 4.31 9.23
N LYS A 4 7.58 3.18 8.55
CA LYS A 4 7.46 3.04 7.10
C LYS A 4 6.03 2.62 6.77
N ILE A 5 5.37 3.39 5.91
CA ILE A 5 3.97 3.16 5.53
C ILE A 5 3.90 2.74 4.07
N GLY A 6 3.22 1.63 3.80
CA GLY A 6 2.88 1.16 2.46
C GLY A 6 1.38 1.29 2.21
N ILE A 7 1.00 1.66 0.99
CA ILE A 7 -0.38 1.66 0.52
C ILE A 7 -0.49 0.72 -0.68
N ILE A 8 -1.39 -0.26 -0.60
CA ILE A 8 -1.71 -1.17 -1.68
C ILE A 8 -2.99 -0.66 -2.35
N GLY A 9 -2.83 -0.12 -3.56
CA GLY A 9 -3.87 0.60 -4.29
C GLY A 9 -3.50 2.06 -4.51
N GLY A 10 -3.27 2.41 -5.77
CA GLY A 10 -2.94 3.75 -6.25
C GLY A 10 -4.15 4.56 -6.73
N GLY A 11 -5.37 4.12 -6.40
CA GLY A 11 -6.64 4.77 -6.78
C GLY A 11 -6.91 6.11 -6.11
N GLN A 12 -8.16 6.55 -6.11
CA GLN A 12 -8.54 7.88 -5.60
C GLN A 12 -8.30 8.05 -4.10
N LEU A 13 -8.64 7.06 -3.26
CA LEU A 13 -8.36 7.16 -1.83
C LEU A 13 -6.86 7.07 -1.54
N GLY A 14 -6.15 6.17 -2.24
CA GLY A 14 -4.69 6.11 -2.20
C GLY A 14 -4.06 7.47 -2.47
N LYS A 15 -4.58 8.19 -3.49
CA LYS A 15 -4.15 9.55 -3.82
C LYS A 15 -4.47 10.55 -2.71
N MET A 16 -5.68 10.48 -2.13
CA MET A 16 -6.05 11.36 -1.00
C MET A 16 -5.12 11.16 0.20
N ILE A 17 -4.78 9.91 0.54
CA ILE A 17 -3.85 9.60 1.63
C ILE A 17 -2.43 10.07 1.28
N LEU A 18 -1.98 9.84 0.05
CA LEU A 18 -0.68 10.29 -0.44
C LEU A 18 -0.55 11.82 -0.38
N ASP A 19 -1.58 12.55 -0.81
CA ASP A 19 -1.60 14.02 -0.77
C ASP A 19 -1.47 14.54 0.67
N GLU A 20 -2.17 13.95 1.64
CA GLU A 20 -2.07 14.36 3.05
C GLU A 20 -0.71 13.98 3.68
N THR A 21 -0.21 12.77 3.41
CA THR A 21 1.09 12.33 3.93
C THR A 21 2.25 13.15 3.38
N ASN A 22 2.18 13.55 2.10
CA ASN A 22 3.13 14.48 1.50
C ASN A 22 3.14 15.84 2.19
N LYS A 23 1.97 16.42 2.53
CA LYS A 23 1.89 17.69 3.29
C LYS A 23 2.52 17.57 4.69
N MET A 24 2.43 16.38 5.29
CA MET A 24 2.99 16.09 6.62
C MET A 24 4.48 15.71 6.58
N GLY A 25 5.08 15.57 5.39
CA GLY A 25 6.46 15.08 5.23
C GLY A 25 6.64 13.61 5.62
N ILE A 26 5.57 12.82 5.56
CA ILE A 26 5.60 11.39 5.88
C ILE A 26 5.82 10.60 4.59
N PRO A 27 6.93 9.86 4.44
CA PRO A 27 7.18 9.07 3.25
C PRO A 27 6.26 7.83 3.21
N VAL A 28 5.63 7.62 2.06
CA VAL A 28 4.76 6.49 1.77
C VAL A 28 5.18 5.81 0.47
N SER A 29 5.09 4.48 0.46
CA SER A 29 5.28 3.67 -0.75
C SER A 29 3.92 3.24 -1.29
N ILE A 30 3.75 3.22 -2.61
CA ILE A 30 2.51 2.79 -3.27
C ILE A 30 2.78 1.52 -4.07
N LEU A 31 1.90 0.53 -3.96
CA LEU A 31 1.83 -0.62 -4.86
C LEU A 31 0.56 -0.51 -5.71
N ASP A 32 0.69 -0.57 -7.04
CA ASP A 32 -0.45 -0.64 -7.97
C ASP A 32 -0.03 -1.33 -9.29
N PRO A 33 -0.89 -2.15 -9.93
CA PRO A 33 -0.54 -2.79 -11.20
C PRO A 33 -0.49 -1.79 -12.36
N SER A 34 -1.21 -0.67 -12.25
CA SER A 34 -1.30 0.35 -13.30
C SER A 34 -0.28 1.47 -13.07
N ILE A 35 0.64 1.62 -14.03
CA ILE A 35 1.53 2.79 -14.09
C ILE A 35 0.76 4.09 -14.37
N ASP A 36 -0.48 4.00 -14.85
CA ASP A 36 -1.37 5.14 -15.07
C ASP A 36 -2.29 5.40 -13.85
N SER A 37 -2.03 4.75 -12.71
CA SER A 37 -2.82 4.98 -11.49
C SER A 37 -2.71 6.43 -10.99
N PRO A 38 -3.75 6.97 -10.33
CA PRO A 38 -3.72 8.32 -9.78
C PRO A 38 -2.49 8.64 -8.91
N CYS A 39 -1.92 7.64 -8.23
CA CYS A 39 -0.74 7.80 -7.38
C CYS A 39 0.61 7.70 -8.11
N SER A 40 0.69 7.13 -9.31
CA SER A 40 1.97 6.85 -9.96
C SER A 40 2.81 8.10 -10.23
N ASN A 41 2.14 9.20 -10.59
CA ASN A 41 2.78 10.48 -10.89
C ASN A 41 3.05 11.34 -9.64
N LEU A 42 2.54 10.94 -8.48
CA LEU A 42 2.59 11.73 -7.23
C LEU A 42 3.45 11.08 -6.15
N SER A 43 3.70 9.77 -6.26
CA SER A 43 4.49 9.03 -5.29
C SER A 43 5.97 9.07 -5.64
N HIS A 44 6.81 9.33 -4.64
CA HIS A 44 8.26 9.18 -4.77
C HIS A 44 8.70 7.71 -4.79
N ASN A 45 7.86 6.79 -4.34
CA ASN A 45 8.16 5.37 -4.25
C ASN A 45 6.97 4.54 -4.72
N PHE A 46 6.77 4.53 -6.04
CA PHE A 46 5.76 3.71 -6.71
C PHE A 46 6.37 2.37 -7.13
N ILE A 47 5.66 1.29 -6.81
CA ILE A 47 6.00 -0.07 -7.21
C ILE A 47 4.88 -0.60 -8.07
N GLN A 48 5.20 -1.03 -9.29
CA GLN A 48 4.26 -1.71 -10.15
C GLN A 48 4.16 -3.18 -9.74
N GLY A 49 2.96 -3.67 -9.44
CA GLY A 49 2.75 -5.07 -9.09
C GLY A 49 1.28 -5.47 -8.93
N ASP A 50 1.00 -6.76 -9.09
CA ASP A 50 -0.36 -7.30 -9.02
C ASP A 50 -0.79 -7.53 -7.56
N PHE A 51 -2.03 -7.13 -7.23
CA PHE A 51 -2.64 -7.32 -5.92
C PHE A 51 -2.94 -8.78 -5.59
N LYS A 52 -3.06 -9.63 -6.62
CA LYS A 52 -3.36 -11.06 -6.49
C LYS A 52 -2.11 -11.91 -6.34
N ASP A 53 -0.95 -11.36 -6.70
CA ASP A 53 0.32 -12.08 -6.61
C ASP A 53 0.81 -12.09 -5.15
N TYR A 54 0.89 -13.28 -4.58
CA TYR A 54 1.25 -13.50 -3.18
C TYR A 54 2.64 -12.90 -2.87
N ASP A 55 3.62 -13.20 -3.71
CA ASP A 55 4.99 -12.76 -3.52
C ASP A 55 5.12 -11.24 -3.67
N THR A 56 4.37 -10.62 -4.57
CA THR A 56 4.32 -9.17 -4.73
C THR A 56 3.83 -8.50 -3.44
N ILE A 57 2.69 -8.94 -2.90
CA ILE A 57 2.14 -8.39 -1.66
C ILE A 57 3.12 -8.61 -0.49
N LEU A 58 3.67 -9.82 -0.36
CA LEU A 58 4.58 -10.17 0.73
C LEU A 58 5.88 -9.36 0.66
N ASN A 59 6.52 -9.30 -0.51
CA ASN A 59 7.77 -8.56 -0.72
C ASN A 59 7.59 -7.04 -0.55
N PHE A 60 6.41 -6.51 -0.90
CA PHE A 60 6.07 -5.12 -0.62
C PHE A 60 5.85 -4.90 0.87
N GLY A 61 5.00 -5.70 1.50
CA GLY A 61 4.58 -5.53 2.89
C GLY A 61 5.72 -5.65 3.91
N LEU A 62 6.66 -6.59 3.69
CA LEU A 62 7.81 -6.82 4.58
C LEU A 62 8.79 -5.64 4.65
N LYS A 63 8.67 -4.65 3.77
CA LYS A 63 9.48 -3.42 3.80
C LYS A 63 8.87 -2.33 4.69
N HIS A 64 7.69 -2.55 5.25
CA HIS A 64 6.88 -1.55 5.94
C HIS A 64 6.46 -2.01 7.33
N ASP A 65 6.24 -1.04 8.23
CA ASP A 65 5.69 -1.29 9.55
C ASP A 65 4.16 -1.31 9.53
N ILE A 66 3.56 -0.54 8.61
CA ILE A 66 2.11 -0.40 8.43
C ILE A 66 1.79 -0.53 6.95
N ILE A 67 0.79 -1.35 6.62
CA ILE A 67 0.19 -1.43 5.29
C ILE A 67 -1.28 -1.02 5.35
N SER A 68 -1.67 -0.14 4.44
CA SER A 68 -3.06 0.23 4.18
C SER A 68 -3.48 -0.30 2.82
N TYR A 69 -4.73 -0.76 2.68
CA TYR A 69 -5.24 -1.25 1.40
C TYR A 69 -6.73 -0.94 1.22
N GLU A 70 -7.13 -0.76 -0.04
CA GLU A 70 -8.50 -0.38 -0.45
C GLU A 70 -8.93 -1.19 -1.70
N ILE A 71 -8.89 -2.52 -1.65
CA ILE A 71 -9.11 -3.35 -2.84
C ILE A 71 -9.86 -4.64 -2.50
N GLU A 72 -10.92 -4.93 -3.26
CA GLU A 72 -11.77 -6.12 -3.07
C GLU A 72 -11.11 -7.44 -3.52
N HIS A 73 -10.09 -7.38 -4.38
CA HIS A 73 -9.44 -8.55 -4.98
C HIS A 73 -7.96 -8.65 -4.64
N ILE A 74 -7.62 -8.39 -3.38
CA ILE A 74 -6.26 -8.56 -2.84
C ILE A 74 -6.02 -10.01 -2.38
N ASN A 75 -4.78 -10.48 -2.49
CA ASN A 75 -4.36 -11.78 -1.96
C ASN A 75 -4.39 -11.76 -0.42
N VAL A 76 -5.44 -12.33 0.16
CA VAL A 76 -5.66 -12.37 1.62
C VAL A 76 -4.63 -13.23 2.35
N ASP A 77 -4.18 -14.32 1.73
CA ASP A 77 -3.17 -15.22 2.32
C ASP A 77 -1.85 -14.47 2.56
N ALA A 78 -1.48 -13.58 1.64
CA ALA A 78 -0.31 -12.74 1.78
C ALA A 78 -0.46 -11.70 2.91
N LEU A 79 -1.66 -11.10 3.05
CA LEU A 79 -1.95 -10.17 4.14
C LEU A 79 -1.90 -10.86 5.52
N ASP A 80 -2.46 -12.05 5.62
CA ASP A 80 -2.44 -12.85 6.85
C ASP A 80 -1.01 -13.20 7.25
N GLU A 81 -0.17 -13.59 6.29
CA GLU A 81 1.25 -13.85 6.54
C GLU A 81 2.00 -12.59 7.00
N LEU A 82 1.71 -11.42 6.42
CA LEU A 82 2.29 -10.15 6.85
C LEU A 82 1.90 -9.82 8.30
N THR A 83 0.64 -10.03 8.68
CA THR A 83 0.18 -9.84 10.06
C THR A 83 0.85 -10.82 11.02
N ARG A 84 1.00 -12.10 10.64
CA ARG A 84 1.74 -13.10 11.44
C ARG A 84 3.20 -12.72 11.65
N ARG A 85 3.79 -11.99 10.69
CA ARG A 85 5.17 -11.46 10.77
C ARG A 85 5.28 -10.11 11.48
N GLY A 86 4.18 -9.59 12.02
CA GLY A 86 4.17 -8.37 12.83
C GLY A 86 3.95 -7.07 12.05
N VAL A 87 3.61 -7.15 10.75
CA VAL A 87 3.22 -5.97 9.96
C VAL A 87 1.78 -5.59 10.31
N GLN A 88 1.56 -4.33 10.66
CA GLN A 88 0.22 -3.85 10.98
C GLN A 88 -0.56 -3.60 9.68
N SER A 89 -1.67 -4.31 9.48
CA SER A 89 -2.56 -4.15 8.33
C SER A 89 -3.82 -3.36 8.69
N CYS A 90 -4.22 -2.41 7.84
CA CYS A 90 -5.43 -1.61 8.00
C CYS A 90 -6.24 -1.61 6.71
N LEU A 91 -7.47 -2.12 6.79
CA LEU A 91 -8.43 -2.10 5.68
C LEU A 91 -9.21 -0.78 5.68
N HIS A 92 -9.31 -0.13 4.53
CA HIS A 92 -10.27 0.95 4.29
C HIS A 92 -11.39 0.43 3.39
N GLN A 93 -12.58 0.19 3.95
CA GLN A 93 -13.81 0.01 3.18
C GLN A 93 -14.64 1.30 3.27
N LYS A 94 -15.13 1.79 2.14
CA LYS A 94 -16.31 2.66 2.14
C LYS A 94 -17.51 1.76 2.45
N TYR A 95 -18.22 2.07 3.53
CA TYR A 95 -19.53 1.51 3.82
C TYR A 95 -20.50 1.75 2.66
#